data_AF-A0AAU6TN54-F1
#
_entry.id   AF-A0AAU6TN54-F1
#
_cell.length_a   1.000
_cell.length_b   1.000
_cell.length_c   1.000
_cell.angle_alpha   90.00
_cell.angle_beta   90.00
_cell.angle_gamma   90.00
#
_symmetry.space_group_name_H-M   'P 1'
#
loop_
_entity.id
_entity.type
_entity.pdbx_description
1 polymer ?
#
loop_
_entity_poly.entity_id
_entity_poly.type
_entity_poly.pdbx_seq_one_letter_code
_entity_poly.pdbx_strand_id
1 'polypeptide(L)' 'MNRKKKINQTLQKHLKKKNAKLHGTNKPRYISKAERAKLEAKQAALETVTTDAEQQADNGLQQ' A
#
# COMPACT_ATOMS: atom_id res chain seq x y z
N MET A 1 -18.83 6.29 38.65
CA MET A 1 -19.16 5.59 37.37
C MET A 1 -19.39 4.11 37.65
N ASN A 2 -20.53 3.55 37.24
CA ASN A 2 -20.81 2.13 37.44
C ASN A 2 -19.73 1.24 36.78
N ARG A 3 -19.42 0.10 37.41
CA ARG A 3 -18.41 -0.87 36.97
C ARG A 3 -18.52 -1.23 35.49
N LYS A 4 -19.75 -1.47 35.01
CA LYS A 4 -20.06 -1.74 33.59
C LYS A 4 -19.56 -0.63 32.65
N LYS A 5 -19.80 0.64 32.98
CA LYS A 5 -19.37 1.79 32.16
C LYS A 5 -17.84 1.93 32.15
N LYS A 6 -17.15 1.59 33.25
CA LYS A 6 -15.67 1.60 33.33
C LYS A 6 -15.04 0.57 32.42
N ILE A 7 -15.54 -0.66 32.45
CA ILE A 7 -15.04 -1.75 31.60
C ILE A 7 -15.21 -1.39 30.11
N ASN A 8 -16.39 -0.90 29.73
CA ASN A 8 -16.66 -0.52 28.34
C ASN A 8 -15.77 0.63 27.87
N GLN A 9 -15.54 1.65 28.70
CA GLN A 9 -14.64 2.74 28.35
C GLN A 9 -13.19 2.26 28.14
N THR A 10 -12.69 1.38 29.00
CA THR A 10 -11.35 0.81 28.86
C THR A 10 -11.22 0.00 27.57
N LEU A 11 -12.19 -0.86 27.28
CA LEU A 11 -12.20 -1.67 26.06
C LEU A 11 -12.21 -0.80 24.80
N GLN A 12 -13.07 0.22 24.77
CA GLN A 12 -13.15 1.17 23.67
C GLN A 12 -11.85 1.96 23.48
N LYS A 13 -11.18 2.37 24.57
CA LYS A 13 -9.88 3.04 24.52
C LYS A 13 -8.81 2.13 23.91
N HIS A 14 -8.82 0.84 24.23
CA HIS A 14 -7.87 -0.13 23.68
C HIS A 14 -8.14 -0.40 22.18
N LEU A 15 -9.40 -0.56 21.79
CA LEU A 15 -9.80 -0.71 20.39
C LEU A 15 -9.36 0.49 19.55
N LYS A 16 -9.63 1.72 20.02
CA LYS A 16 -9.20 2.95 19.32
C LYS A 16 -7.69 3.03 19.17
N LYS A 17 -6.92 2.65 20.20
CA LYS A 17 -5.45 2.59 20.12
C LYS A 17 -4.95 1.56 19.11
N LYS A 18 -5.61 0.40 19.01
CA LYS A 18 -5.26 -0.63 18.02
C LYS A 18 -5.58 -0.16 16.59
N ASN A 19 -6.76 0.40 16.38
CA ASN A 19 -7.20 0.87 15.06
C ASN A 19 -6.37 2.07 14.57
N ALA A 20 -5.97 2.98 15.45
CA ALA A 20 -5.09 4.10 15.12
C ALA A 20 -3.76 3.66 14.47
N LYS A 21 -3.26 2.46 14.80
CA LYS A 21 -2.04 1.89 14.21
C LYS A 21 -2.28 1.22 12.86
N LEU A 22 -3.52 0.84 12.55
CA LEU A 22 -3.90 0.15 11.32
C LEU A 22 -4.31 1.11 10.20
N HIS A 23 -4.64 2.37 10.53
CA HIS A 23 -4.96 3.38 9.54
C HIS A 23 -3.70 3.84 8.80
N GLY A 24 -3.41 3.23 7.65
CA GLY A 24 -2.53 3.81 6.64
C GLY A 24 -3.30 4.88 5.85
N THR A 25 -2.73 6.07 5.68
CA THR A 25 -3.31 7.04 4.75
C THR A 25 -3.13 6.53 3.32
N ASN A 26 -4.22 6.47 2.56
CA ASN A 26 -4.21 6.04 1.14
C ASN A 26 -3.50 7.04 0.20
N LYS A 27 -2.77 8.01 0.75
CA LYS A 27 -2.03 9.02 -0.02
C LYS A 27 -0.57 8.56 -0.06
N PRO A 28 0.07 8.54 -1.24
CA PRO A 28 1.49 8.27 -1.32
C PRO A 28 2.22 9.33 -0.49
N ARG A 29 3.21 8.90 0.29
CA ARG A 29 4.05 9.81 1.07
C ARG A 29 4.68 10.81 0.11
N TYR A 30 4.58 12.10 0.40
CA TYR A 30 5.28 13.10 -0.41
C TYR A 30 6.78 12.85 -0.29
N ILE A 31 7.42 12.73 -1.44
CA ILE A 31 8.87 12.53 -1.60
C ILE A 31 9.42 13.68 -2.42
N SER A 32 10.69 14.01 -2.21
CA SER A 32 11.33 15.11 -2.94
C SER A 32 11.41 14.83 -4.45
N LYS A 33 11.62 15.86 -5.27
CA LYS A 33 11.77 15.72 -6.74
C LYS A 33 12.86 14.70 -7.11
N ALA A 34 13.98 14.70 -6.38
CA ALA A 34 15.08 13.77 -6.62
C ALA A 34 14.70 12.32 -6.28
N GLU A 35 13.97 12.09 -5.18
CA GLU A 35 13.51 10.75 -4.80
C GLU A 35 12.46 10.22 -5.77
N ARG A 36 11.59 11.09 -6.30
CA ARG A 36 10.58 10.70 -7.30
C ARG A 36 11.25 10.22 -8.60
N ALA A 37 12.24 10.95 -9.11
CA ALA A 37 13.01 10.54 -10.29
C ALA A 37 13.73 9.19 -10.07
N LYS A 38 14.27 8.96 -8.87
CA LYS A 38 14.93 7.70 -8.52
C LYS A 38 13.96 6.51 -8.45
N LEU A 39 12.72 6.73 -8.02
CA LEU A 39 11.70 5.68 -8.02
C LEU A 39 11.14 5.41 -9.41
N GLU A 40 10.91 6.45 -10.21
CA GLU A 40 10.45 6.34 -11.59
C GLU A 40 11.46 5.60 -12.48
N ALA A 41 12.75 5.91 -12.37
CA ALA A 41 13.81 5.17 -13.08
C ALA A 41 13.87 3.68 -12.67
N LYS A 42 13.59 3.37 -11.39
CA LYS A 42 13.51 1.98 -10.91
C LYS A 42 12.24 1.27 -11.39
N GLN A 43 11.11 1.96 -11.44
CA GLN A 43 9.85 1.41 -11.95
C GLN A 43 9.94 1.15 -13.46
N ALA A 44 10.46 2.09 -14.24
CA ALA A 44 10.67 1.92 -15.67
C ALA A 44 11.56 0.70 -15.99
N ALA A 45 12.62 0.47 -15.21
CA ALA A 45 13.47 -0.71 -15.38
C ALA A 45 12.80 -2.04 -14.99
N LEU A 46 11.76 -2.02 -14.14
CA LEU A 46 10.96 -3.21 -13.84
C LEU A 46 9.89 -3.48 -14.89
N GLU A 47 9.23 -2.45 -15.42
CA GLU A 47 8.15 -2.59 -16.40
C GLU A 47 8.64 -3.05 -17.79
N THR A 48 9.90 -2.77 -18.15
CA THR A 48 10.50 -3.33 -19.37
C THR A 48 10.65 -4.85 -19.29
N VAL A 49 10.92 -5.40 -18.10
CA VAL A 49 11.09 -6.86 -17.93
C VAL A 49 9.75 -7.61 -17.99
N THR A 50 8.64 -6.96 -17.62
CA THR A 50 7.31 -7.59 -17.65
C THR A 50 6.62 -7.51 -19.01
N THR A 51 6.89 -6.45 -19.78
CA THR A 51 6.26 -6.25 -21.11
C THR A 51 6.85 -7.15 -22.19
N ASP A 52 8.14 -7.52 -22.09
CA ASP A 52 8.77 -8.48 -23.00
C ASP A 52 8.22 -9.92 -22.84
N ALA A 53 7.70 -10.27 -21.64
CA ALA A 53 7.13 -11.60 -21.37
C ALA A 53 5.69 -11.76 -21.91
N GLU A 54 4.90 -10.68 -21.95
CA GLU A 54 3.51 -10.72 -22.39
C GLU A 54 3.37 -10.67 -23.92
N GLN A 55 4.30 -10.06 -24.64
CA GLN A 55 4.27 -9.95 -26.11
C GLN A 55 4.68 -11.24 -26.86
N GLN A 56 5.32 -12.19 -26.18
CA GLN A 56 5.67 -13.49 -26.76
C GLN A 56 4.53 -14.51 -26.69
N ALA A 57 3.57 -14.33 -25.77
CA ALA A 57 2.44 -15.25 -25.63
C ALA A 57 1.34 -15.02 -26.67
N ASP A 58 1.15 -13.80 -27.16
CA ASP A 58 0.08 -13.45 -28.11
C ASP A 58 0.43 -13.81 -29.57
N ASN A 59 1.72 -13.77 -29.94
CA ASN A 59 2.17 -14.12 -31.29
C ASN A 59 2.21 -15.64 -31.59
N GLY A 60 1.90 -16.51 -30.63
CA GLY A 60 1.97 -17.97 -30.76
C GLY A 60 0.67 -18.68 -31.15
N LEU A 61 -0.46 -17.95 -31.24
CA LEU A 61 -1.80 -18.55 -31.43
C LEU A 61 -2.36 -18.44 -32.85
N GLN A 62 -1.54 -18.06 -33.84
CA GLN A 62 -1.92 -17.98 -35.25
C GLN A 62 -0.99 -18.83 -36.15
N GLN A 63 -1.02 -20.16 -36.02
CA GLN A 63 -0.70 -21.10 -37.10
C GLN A 63 -1.56 -22.36 -36.97
#